data_AF-A0AAU2W7L6-F1
#
_entry.id   AF-A0AAU2W7L6-F1
#
_cell.length_a   1.000
_cell.length_b   1.000
_cell.length_c   1.000
_cell.angle_alpha   90.00
_cell.angle_beta   90.00
_cell.angle_gamma   90.00
#
_symmetry.space_group_name_H-M   'P 1'
#
loop_
_entity.id
_entity.type
_entity.pdbx_description
1 polymer ?
#
loop_
_entity_poly.entity_id
_entity_poly.type
_entity_poly.pdbx_seq_one_letter_code
_entity_poly.pdbx_strand_id
1 'polypeptide(L)'
;MSRTGIKGSKSRALAAATAAALLVLPLAGASTAQAQGETSRSAATEAAANVAGTWAVHVHIPGSPDVVTNIHFTPGGIAFAASSGGSGPWTKTSTNHYSYRLAEPMFDGNGTYLGRLDVKQNIVVSGDTFTGSGETKVYDVNDTLTATVPVTEDATRA
;
A
#
# COMPACT_ATOMS: atom_id res chain seq x y z
N MET A 1 41.82 38.35 23.52
CA MET A 1 41.47 38.88 22.18
C MET A 1 41.17 37.66 21.33
N SER A 2 40.00 37.38 20.75
CA SER A 2 38.88 38.22 20.31
C SER A 2 37.58 37.40 20.36
N ARG A 3 36.47 38.12 20.61
CA ARG A 3 35.08 37.66 20.44
C ARG A 3 34.73 37.64 18.95
N THR A 4 33.71 36.86 18.53
CA THR A 4 32.51 37.36 17.83
C THR A 4 31.60 36.19 17.45
N GLY A 5 30.36 36.21 17.94
CA GLY A 5 29.28 35.32 17.53
C GLY A 5 28.41 35.94 16.43
N ILE A 6 27.59 35.12 15.77
CA ILE A 6 26.62 35.57 14.77
C ILE A 6 25.22 35.12 15.24
N LYS A 7 24.42 36.10 15.67
CA LYS A 7 22.96 36.02 15.78
C LYS A 7 22.37 36.67 14.53
N GLY A 8 21.34 36.05 13.96
CA GLY A 8 20.55 36.65 12.88
C GLY A 8 19.19 35.98 12.72
N SER A 9 18.22 36.35 13.55
CA SER A 9 16.79 36.16 13.27
C SER A 9 16.16 37.54 13.21
N LYS A 10 15.47 37.86 12.11
CA LYS A 10 14.65 39.06 11.96
C LYS A 10 13.30 38.68 11.37
N SER A 11 12.28 38.86 12.20
CA SER A 11 10.87 38.94 11.87
C SER A 11 10.54 40.19 11.03
N ARG A 12 9.41 40.14 10.29
CA ARG A 12 8.44 41.21 9.93
C ARG A 12 7.70 40.79 8.65
N ALA A 13 6.44 41.12 8.38
CA ALA A 13 5.41 41.90 9.08
C ALA A 13 4.03 41.53 8.49
N LEU A 14 2.98 41.92 9.23
CA LEU A 14 1.57 41.91 8.83
C LEU A 14 1.31 42.69 7.53
N ALA A 15 0.27 42.28 6.81
CA ALA A 15 -0.65 43.20 6.16
C ALA A 15 -2.08 42.61 6.19
N ALA A 16 -2.96 43.27 6.93
CA ALA A 16 -4.41 43.11 6.86
C ALA A 16 -4.97 44.15 5.89
N ALA A 17 -5.99 43.79 5.11
CA ALA A 17 -6.88 44.75 4.48
C ALA A 17 -8.28 44.14 4.37
N THR A 18 -9.22 44.81 5.04
CA THR A 18 -10.67 44.55 5.05
C THR A 18 -11.33 45.39 3.97
N ALA A 19 -12.27 44.84 3.20
CA ALA A 19 -13.33 45.61 2.57
C ALA A 19 -14.55 44.72 2.30
N ALA A 20 -15.71 45.15 2.80
CA ALA A 20 -17.01 44.52 2.63
C ALA A 20 -17.76 45.09 1.42
N ALA A 21 -18.58 44.28 0.75
CA ALA A 21 -19.76 44.76 0.02
C ALA A 21 -20.81 43.63 -0.09
N LEU A 22 -22.00 43.92 0.44
CA LEU A 22 -23.25 43.16 0.29
C LEU A 22 -23.89 43.48 -1.08
N LEU A 23 -24.34 42.46 -1.81
CA LEU A 23 -25.42 42.56 -2.81
C LEU A 23 -26.21 41.23 -2.82
N VAL A 24 -27.52 41.35 -2.99
CA VAL A 24 -28.55 40.35 -2.65
C VAL A 24 -29.48 40.14 -3.86
N LEU A 25 -29.73 38.85 -4.18
CA LEU A 25 -30.87 38.21 -4.91
C LEU A 25 -30.96 38.29 -6.46
N PRO A 26 -31.80 37.46 -7.14
CA PRO A 26 -32.15 36.03 -6.96
C PRO A 26 -32.22 35.24 -8.32
N LEU A 27 -32.81 34.03 -8.30
CA LEU A 27 -33.43 33.22 -9.37
C LEU A 27 -32.68 31.99 -9.93
N ALA A 28 -33.18 30.83 -9.48
CA ALA A 28 -33.53 29.63 -10.25
C ALA A 28 -32.56 29.14 -11.35
N GLY A 29 -31.74 28.17 -10.98
CA GLY A 29 -31.21 27.17 -11.89
C GLY A 29 -31.32 25.80 -11.21
N ALA A 30 -32.32 25.01 -11.60
CA ALA A 30 -32.40 23.61 -11.22
C ALA A 30 -31.25 22.85 -11.90
N SER A 31 -30.10 22.75 -11.23
CA SER A 31 -29.09 21.77 -11.60
C SER A 31 -29.43 20.47 -10.90
N THR A 32 -29.92 19.52 -11.68
CA THR A 32 -29.98 18.11 -11.31
C THR A 32 -28.58 17.68 -10.88
N ALA A 33 -28.37 17.57 -9.56
CA ALA A 33 -27.23 16.86 -9.01
C ALA A 33 -27.38 15.40 -9.42
N GLN A 34 -26.76 15.02 -10.54
CA GLN A 34 -26.58 13.65 -10.94
C GLN A 34 -25.89 12.92 -9.79
N ALA A 35 -26.60 11.95 -9.22
CA ALA A 35 -26.04 10.95 -8.34
C ALA A 35 -24.96 10.17 -9.11
N GLN A 36 -23.73 10.66 -9.10
CA GLN A 36 -22.54 9.87 -9.42
C GLN A 36 -22.15 9.08 -8.17
N GLY A 37 -22.99 8.12 -7.79
CA GLY A 37 -22.79 7.30 -6.59
C GLY A 37 -22.63 5.81 -6.86
N GLU A 38 -22.99 5.31 -8.04
CA GLU A 38 -23.26 3.87 -8.19
C GLU A 38 -22.33 3.13 -9.16
N THR A 39 -21.63 3.84 -10.06
CA THR A 39 -20.75 3.17 -11.04
C THR A 39 -19.41 2.73 -10.46
N SER A 40 -18.93 3.34 -9.38
CA SER A 40 -17.65 2.96 -8.75
C SER A 40 -17.72 1.66 -7.97
N ARG A 41 -18.90 1.29 -7.44
CA ARG A 41 -19.06 0.05 -6.68
C ARG A 41 -19.12 -1.18 -7.59
N SER A 42 -19.73 -1.05 -8.78
CA SER A 42 -19.81 -2.15 -9.76
C SER A 42 -18.45 -2.50 -10.37
N ALA A 43 -17.65 -1.50 -10.76
CA ALA A 43 -16.31 -1.71 -11.32
C ALA A 43 -15.32 -2.26 -10.27
N ALA A 44 -15.42 -1.81 -9.00
CA ALA A 44 -14.61 -2.36 -7.91
C ALA A 44 -14.98 -3.82 -7.59
N THR A 45 -16.25 -4.19 -7.72
CA THR A 45 -16.73 -5.56 -7.46
C THR A 45 -16.32 -6.53 -8.57
N GLU A 46 -16.35 -6.10 -9.84
CA GLU A 46 -15.87 -6.89 -10.99
C GLU A 46 -14.34 -6.93 -11.07
N ALA A 47 -13.65 -5.89 -10.59
CA ALA A 47 -12.20 -5.88 -10.40
C ALA A 47 -11.73 -6.87 -9.31
N ALA A 48 -12.56 -7.14 -8.30
CA ALA A 48 -12.22 -8.00 -7.17
C ALA A 48 -12.40 -9.50 -7.43
N ALA A 49 -13.21 -9.89 -8.42
CA ALA A 49 -13.66 -11.28 -8.56
C ALA A 49 -12.57 -12.30 -8.95
N ASN A 50 -11.42 -11.87 -9.51
CA ASN A 50 -10.43 -12.80 -10.05
C ASN A 50 -9.27 -13.10 -9.07
N VAL A 51 -8.76 -12.10 -8.35
CA VAL A 51 -7.66 -12.32 -7.38
C VAL A 51 -8.15 -12.69 -5.98
N ALA A 52 -9.38 -12.32 -5.61
CA ALA A 52 -9.89 -12.60 -4.28
C ALA A 52 -9.92 -14.11 -3.98
N GLY A 53 -9.67 -14.46 -2.72
CA GLY A 53 -9.56 -15.84 -2.25
C GLY A 53 -8.21 -16.15 -1.63
N THR A 54 -8.02 -17.41 -1.27
CA THR A 54 -6.79 -17.93 -0.67
C THR A 54 -5.94 -18.61 -1.74
N TRP A 55 -4.64 -18.37 -1.68
CA TRP A 55 -3.66 -18.89 -2.62
C TRP A 55 -2.51 -19.54 -1.86
N ALA A 56 -2.12 -20.72 -2.28
CA ALA A 56 -0.87 -21.36 -1.89
C ALA A 56 0.24 -20.79 -2.75
N VAL A 57 1.14 -20.02 -2.14
CA VAL A 57 2.20 -19.24 -2.79
C VAL A 57 3.55 -19.90 -2.54
N HIS A 58 4.29 -20.11 -3.62
CA HIS A 58 5.68 -20.51 -3.64
C HIS A 58 6.53 -19.27 -3.89
N VAL A 59 7.37 -18.92 -2.92
CA VAL A 59 8.22 -17.73 -2.96
C VAL A 59 9.65 -18.14 -3.26
N HIS A 60 10.22 -17.57 -4.32
CA HIS A 60 11.56 -17.82 -4.78
C HIS A 60 12.46 -16.62 -4.47
N ILE A 61 13.46 -16.87 -3.64
CA ILE A 61 14.45 -15.88 -3.22
C ILE A 61 15.81 -16.35 -3.72
N PRO A 62 16.51 -15.58 -4.58
CA PRO A 62 17.80 -15.98 -5.13
C PRO A 62 18.81 -16.35 -4.02
N GLY A 63 19.39 -17.55 -4.11
CA GLY A 63 20.38 -18.03 -3.15
C GLY A 63 19.83 -18.49 -1.81
N SER A 64 18.50 -18.55 -1.65
CA SER A 64 17.83 -19.09 -0.46
C SER A 64 16.89 -20.24 -0.83
N PRO A 65 16.54 -21.13 0.12
CA PRO A 65 15.49 -22.11 -0.10
C PRO A 65 14.14 -21.45 -0.41
N ASP A 66 13.32 -22.13 -1.22
CA ASP A 66 11.95 -21.71 -1.48
C ASP A 66 11.12 -21.74 -0.20
N VAL A 67 10.20 -20.79 -0.08
CA VAL A 67 9.26 -20.67 1.04
C VAL A 67 7.84 -20.89 0.53
N VAL A 68 7.06 -21.68 1.26
CA VAL A 68 5.63 -21.89 0.96
C VAL A 68 4.79 -21.15 1.99
N THR A 69 3.82 -20.37 1.53
CA THR A 69 2.91 -19.60 2.38
C THR A 69 1.50 -19.56 1.81
N ASN A 70 0.53 -19.15 2.61
CA ASN A 70 -0.82 -18.86 2.14
C ASN A 70 -1.07 -17.35 2.19
N ILE A 71 -1.49 -16.77 1.07
CA ILE A 71 -1.97 -15.39 1.00
C ILE A 71 -3.47 -15.37 0.73
N HIS A 72 -4.21 -14.65 1.55
CA HIS A 72 -5.63 -14.40 1.36
C HIS A 72 -5.87 -12.97 0.87
N PHE A 73 -6.39 -12.81 -0.35
CA PHE A 73 -6.84 -11.54 -0.89
C PHE A 73 -8.34 -11.37 -0.63
N THR A 74 -8.71 -10.38 0.18
CA THR A 74 -10.12 -10.05 0.41
C THR A 74 -10.69 -9.24 -0.75
N PRO A 75 -12.00 -9.33 -1.05
CA PRO A 75 -12.64 -8.47 -2.05
C PRO A 75 -12.51 -6.96 -1.77
N GLY A 76 -12.23 -6.58 -0.51
CA GLY A 76 -12.12 -5.19 -0.06
C GLY A 76 -10.75 -4.54 -0.25
N GLY A 77 -9.81 -5.19 -0.94
CA GLY A 77 -8.49 -4.60 -1.22
C GLY A 77 -7.43 -4.84 -0.13
N ILE A 78 -7.62 -5.82 0.76
CA ILE A 78 -6.64 -6.20 1.79
C ILE A 78 -6.12 -7.62 1.54
N ALA A 79 -4.80 -7.80 1.66
CA ALA A 79 -4.09 -9.07 1.58
C ALA A 79 -3.56 -9.45 2.98
N PHE A 80 -3.61 -10.75 3.30
CA PHE A 80 -3.11 -11.32 4.55
C PHE A 80 -2.21 -12.52 4.27
N ALA A 81 -1.01 -12.54 4.84
CA ALA A 81 -0.14 -13.71 4.83
C ALA A 81 -0.26 -14.46 6.16
N ALA A 82 -0.89 -15.64 6.12
CA ALA A 82 -1.33 -16.33 7.33
C ALA A 82 -0.17 -16.87 8.18
N SER A 83 0.93 -17.28 7.56
CA SER A 83 2.08 -17.87 8.26
C SER A 83 3.01 -16.83 8.87
N SER A 84 3.18 -15.67 8.23
CA SER A 84 4.04 -14.58 8.67
C SER A 84 3.33 -13.55 9.55
N GLY A 85 1.99 -13.54 9.55
CA GLY A 85 1.20 -12.49 10.17
C GLY A 85 1.22 -11.17 9.38
N GLY A 86 1.69 -11.21 8.13
CA GLY A 86 1.76 -10.07 7.24
C GLY A 86 0.39 -9.56 6.80
N SER A 87 0.24 -8.24 6.65
CA SER A 87 -0.97 -7.67 6.03
C SER A 87 -0.69 -6.35 5.30
N GLY A 88 -1.56 -6.02 4.36
CA GLY A 88 -1.53 -4.73 3.68
C GLY A 88 -2.45 -4.66 2.47
N PRO A 89 -2.40 -3.56 1.71
CA PRO A 89 -3.32 -3.35 0.61
C PRO A 89 -2.94 -4.15 -0.63
N TRP A 90 -3.96 -4.50 -1.44
CA TRP A 90 -3.79 -4.89 -2.83
C TRP A 90 -4.68 -4.03 -3.73
N THR A 91 -4.28 -3.89 -5.00
CA THR A 91 -5.03 -3.16 -6.01
C THR A 91 -4.93 -3.83 -7.37
N LYS A 92 -5.98 -3.74 -8.17
CA LYS A 92 -5.95 -4.14 -9.59
C LYS A 92 -5.29 -3.03 -10.39
N THR A 93 -4.23 -3.37 -11.13
CA THR A 93 -3.48 -2.42 -11.96
C THR A 93 -3.93 -2.44 -13.42
N SER A 94 -4.36 -3.60 -13.92
CA SER A 94 -5.05 -3.75 -15.22
C SER A 94 -5.79 -5.10 -15.29
N THR A 95 -6.29 -5.49 -16.46
CA THR A 95 -6.96 -6.79 -16.65
C THR A 95 -6.01 -7.93 -16.26
N ASN A 96 -6.37 -8.71 -15.24
CA ASN A 96 -5.57 -9.81 -14.69
C ASN A 96 -4.22 -9.41 -14.04
N HIS A 97 -3.91 -8.11 -13.94
CA HIS A 97 -2.72 -7.63 -13.25
C HIS A 97 -3.09 -6.95 -11.93
N TYR A 98 -2.34 -7.28 -10.88
CA TYR A 98 -2.55 -6.74 -9.54
C TYR A 98 -1.22 -6.37 -8.91
N SER A 99 -1.25 -5.48 -7.92
CA SER A 99 -0.11 -5.21 -7.05
C SER A 99 -0.56 -5.29 -5.61
N TYR A 100 0.29 -5.83 -4.74
CA TYR A 100 0.04 -5.87 -3.31
C TYR A 100 1.28 -5.49 -2.52
N ARG A 101 1.04 -5.05 -1.28
CA ARG A 101 2.07 -4.76 -0.31
C ARG A 101 1.73 -5.43 1.02
N LEU A 102 2.69 -6.09 1.64
CA LEU A 102 2.56 -6.67 2.98
C LEU A 102 3.63 -6.10 3.90
N ALA A 103 3.25 -5.71 5.11
CA ALA A 103 4.18 -5.51 6.19
C ALA A 103 4.15 -6.75 7.10
N GLU A 104 5.29 -7.43 7.25
CA GLU A 104 5.39 -8.67 8.04
C GLU A 104 6.37 -8.47 9.20
N PRO A 105 5.98 -8.72 10.45
CA PRO A 105 6.92 -8.66 11.56
C PRO A 105 7.87 -9.87 11.52
N MET A 106 9.13 -9.64 11.88
CA MET A 106 10.12 -10.71 12.06
C MET A 106 10.35 -10.92 13.56
N PHE A 107 10.36 -12.19 13.98
CA PHE A 107 10.66 -12.57 15.35
C PHE A 107 11.73 -13.66 15.37
N ASP A 108 12.55 -13.69 16.43
CA ASP A 108 13.42 -14.82 16.71
C ASP A 108 12.64 -16.02 17.30
N GLY A 109 13.32 -17.14 17.55
CA GLY A 109 12.70 -18.33 18.15
C GLY A 109 12.18 -18.15 19.58
N ASN A 110 12.52 -17.05 20.25
CA ASN A 110 12.01 -16.68 21.57
C ASN A 110 10.85 -15.67 21.51
N GLY A 111 10.45 -15.24 20.30
CA GLY A 111 9.44 -14.21 20.10
C GLY A 111 9.95 -12.77 20.25
N THR A 112 11.27 -12.56 20.29
CA THR A 112 11.86 -11.22 20.28
C THR A 112 11.68 -10.59 18.91
N TYR A 113 11.15 -9.37 18.85
CA TYR A 113 11.02 -8.63 17.60
C TYR A 113 12.40 -8.29 17.01
N LEU A 114 12.62 -8.65 15.74
CA LEU A 114 13.86 -8.41 15.00
C LEU A 114 13.76 -7.28 13.98
N GLY A 115 12.55 -6.76 13.76
CA GLY A 115 12.26 -5.79 12.71
C GLY A 115 11.12 -6.28 11.83
N ARG A 116 11.05 -5.78 10.59
CA ARG A 116 9.94 -6.12 9.67
C ARG A 116 10.41 -6.29 8.24
N LEU A 117 9.63 -7.07 7.50
CA LEU A 117 9.64 -7.13 6.05
C LEU A 117 8.59 -6.14 5.51
N ASP A 118 8.93 -5.50 4.41
CA ASP A 118 8.01 -4.75 3.56
C ASP A 118 8.06 -5.34 2.16
N VAL A 119 7.08 -6.17 1.86
CA VAL A 119 6.97 -6.94 0.63
C VAL A 119 6.15 -6.12 -0.35
N LYS A 120 6.64 -5.94 -1.57
CA LYS A 120 5.89 -5.35 -2.68
C LYS A 120 5.96 -6.27 -3.88
N GLN A 121 4.80 -6.67 -4.39
CA GLN A 121 4.68 -7.58 -5.52
C GLN A 121 3.78 -7.02 -6.60
N ASN A 122 4.03 -7.45 -7.84
CA ASN A 122 3.12 -7.32 -8.96
C ASN A 122 2.84 -8.71 -9.50
N ILE A 123 1.57 -9.07 -9.61
CA ILE A 123 1.14 -10.40 -10.00
C ILE A 123 0.29 -10.38 -11.27
N VAL A 124 0.31 -11.49 -11.98
CA VAL A 124 -0.50 -11.76 -13.17
C VAL A 124 -1.30 -13.03 -12.91
N VAL A 125 -2.62 -12.90 -12.87
CA VAL A 125 -3.55 -14.01 -12.61
C VAL A 125 -3.97 -14.67 -13.92
N SER A 126 -3.97 -16.00 -13.96
CA SER A 126 -4.44 -16.80 -15.09
C SER A 126 -5.30 -17.96 -14.59
N GLY A 127 -6.59 -17.71 -14.40
CA GLY A 127 -7.52 -18.70 -13.85
C GLY A 127 -7.24 -18.97 -12.37
N ASP A 128 -6.86 -20.19 -12.05
CA ASP A 128 -6.53 -20.63 -10.69
C ASP A 128 -5.03 -20.62 -10.38
N THR A 129 -4.24 -19.93 -11.21
CA THR A 129 -2.82 -19.67 -10.93
C THR A 129 -2.49 -18.19 -11.02
N PHE A 130 -1.41 -17.78 -10.37
CA PHE A 130 -0.75 -16.51 -10.68
C PHE A 130 0.77 -16.65 -10.64
N THR A 131 1.45 -15.73 -11.32
CA THR A 131 2.89 -15.50 -11.14
C THR A 131 3.13 -14.06 -10.69
N GLY A 132 4.22 -13.83 -9.97
CA GLY A 132 4.54 -12.53 -9.40
C GLY A 132 6.03 -12.22 -9.40
N SER A 133 6.33 -10.93 -9.37
CA SER A 133 7.69 -10.43 -9.15
C SER A 133 7.70 -9.08 -8.46
N GLY A 134 8.75 -8.86 -7.67
CA GLY A 134 8.83 -7.69 -6.82
C GLY A 134 10.07 -7.67 -5.95
N GLU A 135 9.96 -6.94 -4.84
CA GLU A 135 11.04 -6.78 -3.88
C GLU A 135 10.51 -6.91 -2.46
N THR A 136 11.36 -7.43 -1.57
CA THR A 136 11.17 -7.37 -0.12
C THR A 136 12.24 -6.49 0.48
N LYS A 137 11.82 -5.48 1.23
CA LYS A 137 12.73 -4.65 2.03
C LYS A 137 12.77 -5.17 3.45
N VAL A 138 13.97 -5.30 4.00
CA VAL A 138 14.21 -5.77 5.36
C VAL A 138 14.58 -4.57 6.21
N TYR A 139 13.82 -4.35 7.27
CA TYR A 139 14.05 -3.30 8.25
C TYR A 139 14.42 -3.92 9.59
N ASP A 140 15.38 -3.32 10.29
CA ASP A 140 15.70 -3.70 11.67
C ASP A 140 14.68 -3.15 12.69
N VAL A 141 14.94 -3.38 13.97
CA VAL A 141 14.09 -2.91 15.09
C VAL A 141 13.97 -1.39 15.19
N ASN A 142 14.85 -0.62 14.55
CA ASN A 142 14.85 0.83 14.53
C ASN A 142 14.28 1.40 13.22
N ASP A 143 13.59 0.58 12.41
CA ASP A 143 13.12 0.93 11.07
C ASP A 143 14.24 1.36 10.10
N THR A 144 15.48 0.91 10.34
CA THR A 144 16.59 1.12 9.41
C THR A 144 16.56 0.03 8.34
N LEU A 145 16.57 0.43 7.06
CA LEU A 145 16.65 -0.51 5.94
C LEU A 145 18.00 -1.21 5.93
N THR A 146 18.00 -2.54 6.07
CA THR A 146 19.22 -3.36 6.10
C THR A 146 19.45 -4.12 4.79
N ALA A 147 18.38 -4.43 4.06
CA ALA A 147 18.47 -5.09 2.75
C ALA A 147 17.26 -4.82 1.86
N THR A 148 17.47 -4.96 0.55
CA THR A 148 16.41 -5.09 -0.46
C THR A 148 16.68 -6.35 -1.26
N VAL A 149 15.70 -7.25 -1.30
CA VAL A 149 15.84 -8.59 -1.89
C VAL A 149 14.83 -8.72 -3.03
N PRO A 150 15.26 -9.01 -4.28
CA PRO A 150 14.33 -9.32 -5.35
C PRO A 150 13.67 -10.68 -5.10
N VAL A 151 12.39 -10.79 -5.41
CA VAL A 151 11.60 -12.00 -5.17
C VAL A 151 10.70 -12.27 -6.37
N THR A 152 10.58 -13.53 -6.74
CA THR A 152 9.54 -14.01 -7.67
C THR A 152 8.65 -15.00 -6.97
N GLU A 153 7.43 -15.16 -7.44
CA GLU A 153 6.48 -16.11 -6.86
C GLU A 153 5.62 -16.76 -7.94
N ASP A 154 5.15 -17.97 -7.65
CA ASP A 154 4.01 -18.58 -8.31
C ASP A 154 3.02 -19.06 -7.26
N ALA A 155 1.76 -19.18 -7.66
CA ALA A 155 0.74 -19.61 -6.74
C ALA A 155 -0.38 -20.36 -7.43
N THR A 156 -1.06 -21.18 -6.64
CA THR A 156 -2.29 -21.89 -7.02
C THR A 156 -3.39 -21.55 -6.04
N ARG A 157 -4.63 -21.47 -6.53
CA ARG A 157 -5.79 -21.28 -5.67
C ARG A 157 -5.95 -22.49 -4.74
N ALA A 158 -6.13 -22.23 -3.44
CA ALA A 158 -6.29 -23.24 -2.41
C ALA A 158 -7.75 -23.71 -2.26
#